data_AF-A0A349TJD4-F1
#
_entry.id   AF-A0A349TJD4-F1
#
_cell.length_a   1.000
_cell.length_b   1.000
_cell.length_c   1.000
_cell.angle_alpha   90.00
_cell.angle_beta   90.00
_cell.angle_gamma   90.00
#
_symmetry.space_group_name_H-M   'P 1'
#
loop_
_entity.id
_entity.type
_entity.pdbx_description
1 polymer ?
#
loop_
_entity_poly.entity_id
_entity_poly.type
_entity_poly.pdbx_seq_one_letter_code
_entity_poly.pdbx_strand_id
1 'polypeptide(L)' 'MATVKPDEVSQKVEAYIEKHEQWAEILNAARKVMRSTEMEEAVEWGTPTYTLEGKNVVGLAALTF' A
#
# COMPACT_ATOMS: atom_id res chain seq x y z
N MET A 1 -17.82 -0.77 -3.89
CA MET A 1 -16.73 -1.32 -3.04
C MET A 1 -16.90 -0.71 -1.67
N ALA A 2 -16.85 -1.52 -0.61
CA ALA A 2 -17.01 -1.00 0.75
C ALA A 2 -15.83 -0.08 1.07
N THR A 3 -16.11 1.15 1.49
CA THR A 3 -15.11 2.09 2.00
C THR A 3 -14.54 1.52 3.29
N VAL A 4 -13.34 0.93 3.20
CA VAL A 4 -12.56 0.51 4.37
C VAL A 4 -12.15 1.77 5.12
N LYS A 5 -12.26 1.77 6.45
CA LYS A 5 -11.85 2.94 7.25
C LYS A 5 -10.35 3.20 7.06
N PRO A 6 -9.90 4.46 6.98
CA PRO A 6 -8.49 4.79 6.77
C PRO A 6 -7.53 4.06 7.73
N ASP A 7 -7.95 3.87 8.99
CA ASP A 7 -7.16 3.20 10.01
C ASP A 7 -6.94 1.71 9.73
N GLU A 8 -7.91 1.03 9.12
CA GLU A 8 -7.80 -0.41 8.79
C GLU A 8 -6.90 -0.64 7.57
N VAL A 9 -6.91 0.29 6.60
CA VAL A 9 -6.01 0.22 5.44
C VAL A 9 -4.56 0.34 5.90
N SER A 10 -4.24 1.31 6.76
CA SER A 10 -2.86 1.51 7.23
C SER A 10 -2.33 0.28 7.96
N GLN A 11 -3.14 -0.35 8.82
CA GLN A 11 -2.77 -1.58 9.53
C GLN A 11 -2.47 -2.74 8.57
N LYS A 12 -3.26 -2.90 7.50
CA LYS A 12 -3.01 -3.96 6.50
C LYS A 12 -1.73 -3.71 5.70
N VAL A 13 -1.44 -2.44 5.38
CA VAL A 13 -0.19 -2.08 4.68
C VAL A 13 1.02 -2.28 5.60
N GLU A 14 0.92 -1.91 6.88
CA GLU A 14 1.97 -2.17 7.87
C GLU A 14 2.24 -3.67 8.02
N ALA A 15 1.20 -4.48 8.17
CA ALA A 15 1.34 -5.94 8.22
C ALA A 15 1.98 -6.53 6.94
N TYR A 16 1.67 -5.96 5.76
CA TYR A 16 2.33 -6.34 4.51
C TYR A 16 3.82 -6.02 4.54
N ILE A 17 4.21 -4.83 5.02
CA ILE A 17 5.61 -4.40 5.09
C ILE A 17 6.38 -5.25 6.10
N GLU A 18 5.81 -5.52 7.27
CA GLU A 18 6.41 -6.39 8.30
C GLU A 18 6.65 -7.81 7.76
N LYS A 19 5.70 -8.36 7.00
CA LYS A 19 5.86 -9.68 6.36
C LYS A 19 7.01 -9.70 5.34
N HIS A 20 7.37 -8.56 4.77
CA HIS A 20 8.44 -8.42 3.77
C HIS A 20 9.60 -7.57 4.32
N GLU A 21 10.06 -7.89 5.54
CA GLU A 21 11.07 -7.12 6.29
C GLU A 21 12.33 -6.78 5.46
N GLN A 22 12.82 -7.70 4.62
CA GLN A 22 13.96 -7.46 3.72
C GLN A 22 13.77 -6.23 2.81
N TRP A 23 12.52 -5.92 2.45
CA TRP A 23 12.16 -4.82 1.57
C TRP A 23 11.55 -3.64 2.33
N ALA A 24 11.49 -3.68 3.67
CA ALA A 24 10.75 -2.71 4.45
C ALA A 24 11.24 -1.27 4.26
N GLU A 25 12.56 -1.06 4.13
CA GLU A 25 13.12 0.28 3.92
C GLU A 25 12.59 0.91 2.62
N ILE A 26 12.70 0.18 1.49
CA ILE A 26 12.26 0.69 0.20
C ILE A 26 10.74 0.76 0.08
N LEU A 27 10.00 -0.19 0.68
CA LEU A 27 8.55 -0.17 0.72
C LEU A 27 8.03 1.05 1.49
N ASN A 28 8.64 1.37 2.63
CA ASN A 28 8.29 2.57 3.40
C ASN A 28 8.62 3.87 2.65
N ALA A 29 9.78 3.91 1.97
CA ALA A 29 10.14 5.06 1.13
C ALA A 29 9.16 5.26 -0.03
N ALA A 30 8.81 4.19 -0.75
CA ALA A 30 7.82 4.23 -1.83
C ALA A 30 6.44 4.65 -1.29
N ARG A 31 6.00 4.07 -0.17
CA ARG A 31 4.75 4.45 0.51
C ARG A 31 4.70 5.93 0.85
N LYS A 32 5.80 6.49 1.37
CA LYS A 32 5.91 7.93 1.67
C LYS A 32 5.74 8.79 0.41
N VAL A 33 6.34 8.40 -0.71
CA VAL A 33 6.19 9.10 -1.99
C VAL A 33 4.74 9.03 -2.46
N MET A 34 4.13 7.85 -2.47
CA MET A 34 2.75 7.69 -2.93
C MET A 34 1.76 8.48 -2.06
N ARG A 35 1.94 8.51 -0.75
CA ARG A 35 1.12 9.33 0.18
C ARG A 35 1.34 10.83 0.05
N SER A 36 2.37 11.27 -0.68
CA SER A 36 2.60 12.69 -0.97
C SER A 36 1.83 13.19 -2.19
N THR A 37 1.15 12.29 -2.92
CA THR A 37 0.29 12.63 -4.05
C THR A 37 -1.18 12.68 -3.62
N GLU A 38 -2.07 12.99 -4.56
CA GLU A 38 -3.53 12.96 -4.37
C GLU A 38 -4.15 11.55 -4.37
N MET A 39 -3.33 10.51 -4.49
CA MET A 39 -3.82 9.12 -4.53
C MET A 39 -4.22 8.64 -3.14
N GLU A 40 -5.26 7.81 -3.11
CA GLU A 40 -5.73 7.14 -1.90
C GLU A 40 -5.04 5.78 -1.76
N GLU A 41 -4.51 5.51 -0.57
CA GLU A 41 -3.98 4.20 -0.22
C GLU A 41 -5.12 3.20 -0.03
N ALA A 42 -4.96 2.01 -0.60
CA ALA A 42 -5.89 0.90 -0.55
C ALA A 42 -5.11 -0.42 -0.45
N VAL A 43 -5.83 -1.53 -0.25
CA VAL A 43 -5.25 -2.88 -0.31
C VAL A 43 -6.07 -3.71 -1.29
N GLU A 44 -5.48 -4.00 -2.44
CA GLU A 44 -6.06 -4.83 -3.48
C GLU A 44 -5.22 -6.09 -3.65
N TRP A 45 -5.90 -7.24 -3.75
CA TRP A 45 -5.28 -8.57 -3.87
C TRP A 45 -4.20 -8.88 -2.82
N GLY A 46 -4.31 -8.27 -1.64
CA GLY A 46 -3.37 -8.45 -0.54
C GLY A 46 -2.08 -7.64 -0.64
N THR A 47 -2.04 -6.62 -1.52
CA THR A 47 -0.88 -5.74 -1.70
C THR A 47 -1.27 -4.26 -1.54
N PRO A 48 -0.38 -3.40 -1.02
CA PRO A 48 -0.60 -1.96 -1.00
C PRO A 48 -0.81 -1.44 -2.42
N THR A 49 -1.93 -0.77 -2.65
CA THR A 49 -2.34 -0.24 -3.95
C THR A 49 -2.76 1.21 -3.78
N TYR A 50 -2.41 2.06 -4.73
CA TYR A 50 -2.75 3.47 -4.73
C TYR A 50 -3.71 3.76 -5.87
N THR A 51 -4.81 4.40 -5.51
CA THR A 51 -5.93 4.63 -6.41
C THR A 51 -6.15 6.11 -6.64
N LEU A 52 -6.63 6.45 -7.83
CA LEU A 52 -7.09 7.79 -8.18
C LEU A 52 -8.53 7.67 -8.67
N GLU A 53 -9.45 8.38 -8.02
CA GLU A 53 -10.89 8.29 -8.32
C GLU A 53 -11.42 6.83 -8.29
N GLY A 54 -10.93 6.02 -7.35
CA GLY A 54 -11.32 4.62 -7.21
C GLY A 54 -10.77 3.67 -8.30
N LYS A 55 -9.84 4.13 -9.15
CA LYS A 55 -9.15 3.30 -10.14
C LYS A 55 -7.73 3.00 -9.68
N ASN A 56 -7.27 1.76 -9.85
CA ASN A 56 -5.92 1.35 -9.47
C ASN A 56 -4.88 1.97 -10.42
N VAL A 57 -3.88 2.67 -9.85
CA VAL A 57 -2.82 3.33 -10.61
C VAL A 57 -1.45 2.69 -10.33
N VAL A 58 -1.16 2.41 -9.06
CA VAL A 58 0.14 1.85 -8.64
C VAL A 58 -0.08 0.73 -7.63
N GLY A 59 0.62 -0.40 -7.80
CA GLY A 59 0.73 -1.45 -6.78
C GLY A 59 2.17 -1.55 -6.28
N LEU A 60 2.36 -1.76 -4.97
CA LEU A 60 3.67 -2.06 -4.38
C LEU A 60 3.75 -3.56 -4.10
N ALA A 61 4.78 -4.20 -4.65
CA ALA A 61 5.03 -5.62 -4.48
C ALA A 61 6.48 -5.85 -4.04
N ALA A 62 6.64 -6.69 -3.01
CA ALA A 62 7.90 -7.30 -2.63
C ALA A 62 7.93 -8.75 -3.11
N LEU A 63 9.02 -9.13 -3.77
CA LEU A 63 9.22 -10.47 -4.33
C LEU A 63 10.42 -11.12 -3.64
N THR A 64 10.22 -12.35 -3.17
CA THR A 64 11.27 -13.24 -2.68
C THR A 64 11.22 -14.52 -3.52
N PHE A 65 12.36 -14.91 -4.09
CA PHE A 65 12.50 -16.08 -4.95
C PHE A 65 13.41 -17.13 -4.30
#